data_AF-A0AB40BVD1-F1
#
_entry.id   AF-A0AB40BVD1-F1
#
_cell.length_a   1.000
_cell.length_b   1.000
_cell.length_c   1.000
_cell.angle_alpha   90.00
_cell.angle_beta   90.00
_cell.angle_gamma   90.00
#
_symmetry.space_group_name_H-M   'P 1'
#
loop_
_entity.id
_entity.type
_entity.pdbx_description
1 polymer ?
#
loop_
_entity_poly.entity_id
_entity_poly.type
_entity_poly.pdbx_seq_one_letter_code
_entity_poly.pdbx_strand_id
1 'polypeptide(L)'
;MAFKVHFPTLALAFLLLFVFQVCCFEVVGGPGKMIPSPNGGNGWVFPMPDCGKLCGVRCSKHSRPNLCKRACGTCCFRCKCVPPGTYGNREVCGSCYVNMTTHHNKPKCP
;
A
#
# COMPACT_ATOMS: atom_id res chain seq x y z
N MET A 1 -15.25 -45.81 39.18
CA MET A 1 -14.85 -44.46 39.63
C MET A 1 -14.56 -43.65 38.38
N ALA A 2 -15.35 -42.60 38.16
CA ALA A 2 -15.46 -41.90 36.90
C ALA A 2 -14.16 -41.16 36.53
N PHE A 3 -13.66 -41.38 35.32
CA PHE A 3 -12.70 -40.49 34.66
C PHE A 3 -13.39 -39.17 34.36
N LYS A 4 -13.45 -38.28 35.36
CA LYS A 4 -13.97 -36.92 35.21
C LYS A 4 -12.84 -36.03 34.70
N VAL A 5 -12.35 -36.35 33.51
CA VAL A 5 -11.37 -35.52 32.79
C VAL A 5 -12.10 -34.33 32.17
N HIS A 6 -12.04 -33.19 32.87
CA HIS A 6 -11.65 -31.87 32.35
C HIS A 6 -11.79 -31.58 30.83
N PHE A 7 -12.91 -31.95 30.22
CA PHE A 7 -13.23 -31.65 28.81
C PHE A 7 -13.59 -30.16 28.53
N PRO A 8 -14.24 -29.38 29.41
CA PRO A 8 -14.61 -28.00 29.08
C PRO A 8 -13.44 -27.03 29.17
N THR A 9 -12.40 -27.34 29.96
CA THR A 9 -11.21 -26.50 30.13
C THR A 9 -10.29 -26.52 28.90
N LEU A 10 -10.21 -27.64 28.18
CA LEU A 10 -9.39 -27.75 26.97
C LEU A 10 -10.02 -26.99 25.79
N ALA A 11 -11.35 -27.03 25.66
CA ALA A 11 -12.05 -26.29 24.61
C ALA A 11 -11.95 -24.75 24.80
N LEU A 12 -12.04 -24.27 26.05
CA LEU A 12 -11.83 -22.86 26.39
C LEU A 12 -10.37 -22.42 26.14
N ALA A 13 -9.39 -23.26 26.47
CA ALA A 13 -7.98 -22.97 26.21
C ALA A 13 -7.69 -22.88 24.69
N PHE A 14 -8.26 -23.77 23.87
CA PHE A 14 -8.14 -23.70 22.41
C PHE A 14 -8.80 -22.46 21.82
N LEU A 15 -9.99 -22.08 22.30
CA LEU A 15 -10.66 -20.84 21.85
C LEU A 15 -9.86 -19.59 22.22
N LEU A 16 -9.28 -19.53 23.42
CA LEU A 16 -8.44 -18.40 23.84
C LEU A 16 -7.12 -18.32 23.04
N LEU A 17 -6.48 -19.45 22.75
CA LEU A 17 -5.28 -19.51 21.90
C LEU A 17 -5.58 -19.11 20.44
N PHE A 18 -6.73 -19.50 19.92
CA PHE A 18 -7.16 -19.16 18.56
C PHE A 18 -7.52 -17.67 18.44
N VAL A 19 -8.22 -17.11 19.43
CA VAL A 19 -8.51 -15.67 19.52
C VAL A 19 -7.22 -14.86 19.65
N PHE A 20 -6.26 -15.32 20.43
CA PHE A 20 -4.94 -14.68 20.55
C PHE A 20 -4.17 -14.67 19.22
N GLN A 21 -4.16 -15.80 18.49
CA GLN A 21 -3.56 -15.90 17.15
C GLN A 21 -4.24 -14.99 16.11
N VAL A 22 -5.58 -14.93 16.10
CA VAL A 22 -6.35 -14.11 15.15
C VAL A 22 -6.21 -12.61 15.46
N CYS A 23 -6.21 -12.21 16.74
CA CYS A 23 -5.92 -10.81 17.13
C CYS A 23 -4.48 -10.39 16.79
N CYS A 24 -3.49 -11.28 16.97
CA CYS A 24 -2.12 -10.96 16.60
C CYS A 24 -1.94 -10.82 15.08
N PHE A 25 -2.73 -11.52 14.27
CA PHE A 25 -2.62 -11.42 12.81
C PHE A 25 -3.06 -10.04 12.28
N GLU A 26 -4.14 -9.47 12.83
CA GLU A 26 -4.56 -8.09 12.49
C GLU A 26 -3.52 -7.04 12.94
N VAL A 27 -2.84 -7.26 14.08
CA VAL A 27 -1.78 -6.34 14.58
C VAL A 27 -0.49 -6.42 13.76
N VAL A 28 -0.19 -7.57 13.14
CA VAL A 28 0.95 -7.72 12.22
C VAL A 28 0.61 -7.22 10.80
N GLY A 29 -0.65 -6.85 10.56
CA GLY A 29 -1.22 -6.41 9.28
C GLY A 29 -1.06 -4.92 8.91
N GLY A 30 -0.08 -4.19 9.45
CA GLY A 30 0.29 -2.86 8.95
C GLY A 30 1.44 -2.26 9.74
N PRO A 31 2.49 -1.70 9.10
CA PRO A 31 2.39 -0.45 8.35
C PRO A 31 3.26 -0.41 7.07
N GLY A 32 3.07 0.62 6.23
CA GLY A 32 4.11 1.01 5.27
C GLY A 32 5.45 1.16 6.00
N LYS A 33 6.52 0.59 5.45
CA LYS A 33 7.86 0.61 6.06
C LYS A 33 8.28 2.05 6.34
N MET A 34 8.21 2.47 7.60
CA MET A 34 8.85 3.71 8.06
C MET A 34 10.36 3.47 8.03
N ILE A 35 11.06 4.23 7.21
CA ILE A 35 12.53 4.16 7.14
C ILE A 35 13.08 5.34 7.93
N PRO A 36 14.06 5.13 8.82
CA PRO A 36 14.76 6.25 9.47
C PRO A 36 15.42 7.16 8.43
N SER A 37 15.39 8.47 8.67
CA SER A 37 16.01 9.48 7.80
C SER A 37 17.53 9.26 7.70
N PRO A 38 18.12 9.12 6.50
CA PRO A 38 19.57 8.96 6.35
C PRO A 38 20.37 10.21 6.75
N ASN A 39 19.70 11.36 6.95
CA ASN A 39 20.34 12.65 7.26
C ASN A 39 20.18 13.09 8.74
N GLY A 40 19.92 12.16 9.67
CA GLY A 40 20.05 12.43 11.11
C GLY A 40 19.03 13.44 11.69
N GLY A 41 17.87 13.63 11.06
CA GLY A 41 16.76 14.42 11.60
C GLY A 41 15.70 13.54 12.30
N ASN A 42 14.97 14.11 13.27
CA ASN A 42 13.84 13.51 13.97
C ASN A 42 12.54 13.42 13.12
N GLY A 43 12.69 13.24 11.80
CA GLY A 43 11.59 13.17 10.84
C GLY A 43 11.48 11.78 10.23
N TRP A 44 10.26 11.27 10.17
CA TRP A 44 9.96 10.08 9.38
C TRP A 44 10.02 10.43 7.89
N VAL A 45 10.98 9.86 7.18
CA VAL A 45 11.05 10.02 5.73
C VAL A 45 10.14 8.95 5.15
N PHE A 46 9.03 9.38 4.53
CA PHE A 46 8.34 8.50 3.61
C PHE A 46 9.34 8.12 2.51
N PRO A 47 9.69 6.84 2.34
CA PRO A 47 10.58 6.43 1.26
C PRO A 47 10.07 7.05 -0.04
N MET A 48 10.94 7.79 -0.73
CA MET A 48 10.64 8.21 -2.09
C MET A 48 10.24 6.96 -2.86
N PRO A 49 9.01 6.89 -3.40
CA PRO A 49 8.60 5.73 -4.16
C PRO A 49 9.54 5.58 -5.36
N ASP A 50 9.95 4.35 -5.64
CA ASP A 50 10.68 4.02 -6.87
C ASP A 50 9.72 4.20 -8.06
N CYS A 51 9.66 5.44 -8.56
CA CYS A 51 8.78 5.82 -9.66
C CYS A 51 9.04 4.97 -10.90
N GLY A 52 10.28 4.51 -11.13
CA GLY A 52 10.63 3.68 -12.27
C GLY A 52 9.91 2.33 -12.22
N LYS A 53 10.01 1.62 -11.09
CA LYS A 53 9.34 0.34 -10.91
C LYS A 53 7.82 0.47 -10.88
N LEU A 54 7.29 1.44 -10.12
CA LEU A 54 5.84 1.61 -9.96
C LEU A 54 5.17 2.04 -11.27
N CYS A 55 5.75 3.01 -11.99
CA CYS A 55 5.22 3.39 -13.30
C CYS A 55 5.41 2.27 -14.34
N GLY A 56 6.43 1.42 -14.19
CA GLY A 56 6.59 0.20 -14.99
C GLY A 56 5.39 -0.74 -14.85
N VAL A 57 4.95 -1.02 -13.61
CA VAL A 57 3.77 -1.84 -13.35
C VAL A 57 2.51 -1.15 -13.86
N ARG A 58 2.30 0.12 -13.50
CA ARG A 58 1.11 0.90 -13.85
C ARG A 58 0.86 0.97 -15.35
N CYS A 59 1.94 1.13 -16.13
CA CYS A 59 1.87 1.31 -17.58
C CYS A 59 2.07 0.01 -18.37
N SER A 60 2.19 -1.15 -17.72
CA SER A 60 2.52 -2.43 -18.37
C SER A 60 1.47 -2.87 -19.41
N LYS A 61 0.18 -2.60 -19.15
CA LYS A 61 -0.94 -2.93 -20.04
C LYS A 61 -1.44 -1.73 -20.87
N HIS A 62 -0.78 -0.59 -20.78
CA HIS A 62 -1.21 0.58 -21.54
C HIS A 62 -0.83 0.42 -23.01
N SER A 63 -1.71 0.79 -23.93
CA SER A 63 -1.46 0.79 -25.38
C SER A 63 -0.18 1.54 -25.82
N ARG A 64 0.30 2.50 -25.01
CA ARG A 64 1.48 3.32 -25.28
C ARG A 64 2.37 3.38 -24.02
N PRO A 65 3.07 2.30 -23.67
CA PRO A 65 3.75 2.16 -22.38
C PRO A 65 4.79 3.26 -22.10
N ASN A 66 5.54 3.67 -23.13
CA ASN A 66 6.58 4.69 -22.98
C ASN A 66 6.00 6.10 -22.73
N LEU A 67 4.87 6.43 -23.37
CA LEU A 67 4.16 7.69 -23.13
C LEU A 67 3.55 7.69 -21.73
N CYS A 68 2.90 6.59 -21.34
CA CYS A 68 2.34 6.41 -20.00
C CYS A 68 3.42 6.56 -18.93
N LYS A 69 4.57 5.88 -19.07
CA LYS A 69 5.69 5.96 -18.11
C LYS A 69 6.20 7.38 -17.92
N ARG A 70 6.29 8.18 -18.99
CA ARG A 70 6.71 9.59 -18.93
C ARG A 70 5.72 10.46 -18.14
N ALA A 71 4.42 10.29 -18.42
CA ALA A 71 3.37 11.01 -17.70
C ALA A 71 3.30 10.59 -16.22
N CYS A 72 3.28 9.28 -15.96
CA CYS A 72 3.33 8.70 -14.62
C CYS A 72 4.54 9.18 -13.84
N GLY A 73 5.73 9.21 -14.43
CA GLY A 73 6.95 9.70 -13.78
C GLY A 73 6.79 11.15 -13.30
N THR A 74 6.24 12.03 -14.13
CA THR A 74 5.98 13.43 -13.75
C THR A 74 5.01 13.53 -12.56
N CYS A 75 3.94 12.74 -12.58
CA CYS A 75 2.96 12.68 -11.49
C CYS A 75 3.57 12.08 -10.21
N CYS A 76 4.38 11.04 -10.34
CA CYS A 76 5.08 10.40 -9.22
C CYS A 76 6.10 11.33 -8.57
N PHE A 77 6.90 12.05 -9.36
CA PHE A 77 7.88 12.99 -8.81
C PHE A 77 7.23 14.18 -8.10
N ARG A 78 6.02 14.59 -8.52
CA ARG A 78 5.27 15.69 -7.91
C ARG A 78 4.45 15.25 -6.70
N CYS A 79 3.67 14.19 -6.85
CA CYS A 79 2.71 13.71 -5.85
C CYS A 79 3.25 12.62 -4.93
N LYS A 80 4.46 12.10 -5.21
CA LYS A 80 5.13 11.06 -4.43
C LYS A 80 4.27 9.81 -4.21
N CYS A 81 3.43 9.49 -5.19
CA CYS A 81 2.50 8.36 -5.17
C CYS A 81 2.23 7.86 -6.58
N VAL A 82 2.11 6.53 -6.74
CA VAL A 82 1.61 5.87 -7.95
C VAL A 82 0.53 4.89 -7.52
N PRO A 83 -0.67 4.93 -8.10
CA PRO A 83 -1.75 4.07 -7.66
C PRO A 83 -1.51 2.60 -8.02
N PRO A 84 -1.97 1.65 -7.20
CA PRO A 84 -1.78 0.23 -7.45
C PRO A 84 -2.58 -0.26 -8.68
N GLY A 85 -2.08 -1.33 -9.31
CA GLY A 85 -2.69 -1.92 -10.50
C GLY A 85 -2.36 -1.15 -11.79
N THR A 86 -2.97 -1.57 -12.91
CA THR A 86 -2.73 -1.00 -14.25
C THR A 86 -3.78 0.01 -14.70
N TYR A 87 -4.89 0.14 -13.96
CA TYR A 87 -6.02 1.01 -14.28
C TYR A 87 -6.77 1.38 -12.98
N GLY A 88 -7.47 2.52 -12.95
CA GLY A 88 -8.31 2.92 -11.80
C GLY A 88 -7.52 3.30 -10.54
N ASN A 89 -8.18 3.30 -9.37
CA ASN A 89 -7.57 3.56 -8.06
C ASN A 89 -6.87 4.93 -7.91
N ARG A 90 -7.21 5.92 -8.75
CA ARG A 90 -6.49 7.20 -8.80
C ARG A 90 -6.67 7.98 -7.50
N GLU A 91 -7.83 7.82 -6.88
CA GLU A 91 -8.23 8.32 -5.58
C GLU A 91 -7.33 7.86 -4.42
N VAL A 92 -6.61 6.73 -4.56
CA VAL A 92 -5.64 6.27 -3.55
C VAL A 92 -4.50 7.27 -3.37
N CYS A 93 -4.09 7.95 -4.45
CA CYS A 93 -3.06 8.99 -4.40
C CYS A 93 -3.64 10.39 -4.17
N GLY A 94 -4.94 10.50 -3.86
CA GLY A 94 -5.62 11.74 -3.52
C GLY A 94 -5.70 12.76 -4.66
N SER A 95 -6.01 14.00 -4.28
CA SER A 95 -6.28 15.09 -5.22
C SER A 95 -5.07 15.49 -6.07
N CYS A 96 -3.84 15.32 -5.58
CA CYS A 96 -2.64 15.65 -6.35
C CYS A 96 -2.56 14.85 -7.65
N TYR A 97 -2.78 13.54 -7.59
CA TYR A 97 -2.70 12.67 -8.77
C TYR A 97 -3.93 12.84 -9.68
N VAL A 98 -5.11 13.04 -9.09
CA VAL A 98 -6.39 13.13 -9.80
C VAL A 98 -6.59 14.48 -10.52
N ASN A 99 -6.24 15.59 -9.85
CA ASN A 99 -6.53 16.95 -10.35
C ASN A 99 -5.46 17.50 -11.30
N MET A 100 -4.38 16.76 -11.53
CA MET A 100 -3.37 17.17 -12.51
C MET A 100 -3.93 17.07 -13.93
N THR A 101 -4.05 18.21 -14.59
CA THR A 101 -4.54 18.32 -15.96
C THR A 101 -3.43 18.74 -16.94
N THR A 102 -3.63 18.42 -18.20
CA THR A 102 -2.87 18.96 -19.33
C THR A 102 -3.42 20.33 -19.72
N HIS A 103 -2.74 21.03 -20.63
CA HIS A 103 -3.21 22.31 -21.18
C HIS A 103 -4.62 22.23 -21.81
N HIS A 104 -5.05 21.03 -22.22
CA HIS A 104 -6.38 20.80 -22.81
C HIS A 104 -7.43 20.31 -21.80
N ASN A 105 -7.23 20.57 -20.50
CA ASN A 105 -8.12 20.16 -19.41
C ASN A 105 -8.41 18.66 -19.35
N LYS A 106 -7.52 17.82 -19.91
CA LYS A 106 -7.60 16.36 -19.80
C LYS A 106 -6.74 15.89 -18.62
N PRO A 107 -7.14 14.82 -17.91
CA PRO A 107 -6.31 14.19 -16.89
C PRO A 107 -4.91 13.88 -17.42
N LYS A 108 -3.88 14.36 -16.73
CA LYS A 108 -2.48 14.18 -17.13
C LYS A 108 -1.94 12.83 -16.66
N CYS A 109 -2.34 12.38 -15.47
CA CYS A 109 -1.81 11.17 -14.85
C CYS A 109 -2.61 9.92 -15.27
N PRO A 110 -1.93 8.78 -15.54
CA PRO A 110 -2.58 7.54 -15.99
C PRO A 110 -3.37 6.81 -14.88
#